data_AF-A0AAD8YCH7-F1
#
_entry.id   AF-A0AAD8YCH7-F1
#
_cell.length_a   1.000
_cell.length_b   1.000
_cell.length_c   1.000
_cell.angle_alpha   90.00
_cell.angle_beta   90.00
_cell.angle_gamma   90.00
#
_symmetry.space_group_name_H-M   'P 1'
#
loop_
_entity.id
_entity.type
_entity.pdbx_description
1 polymer ?
#
loop_
_entity_poly.entity_id
_entity_poly.type
_entity_poly.pdbx_seq_one_letter_code
_entity_poly.pdbx_strand_id
1 'polypeptide(L)'
;MKVFLRYEDNEDESKHKTLKITLPKSWKNGPSSRLLDQFVESYNGGNEGQSNPLESAGMHLALRRSSATAANDDTATTSLEDVPSDGIIIETIADRDDVFVCHGPSRTVEEINAERQAKLDQEKEAQKNLSKCVHFGCNQRFPRGGPYPDCKYHTGPPVFHETAKFWSCCPNKKAYDWDGFQTLPACQQGKCTDVKDEENNQKQFLGGCDLREEMNGPKLKSIDDFNASAAAGGSEGAPVLERLRSVLGELGVENELFDQVLEGVKKEEMTKNGLQEDDAKVVDEATKTLGLKLKKSLKAIAVEQLRIS
;
A
#
# COMPACT_ATOMS: atom_id res chain seq x y z
N MET A 1 -24.05 3.03 -42.67
CA MET A 1 -23.04 3.75 -41.91
C MET A 1 -22.61 4.94 -42.73
N LYS A 2 -22.86 6.14 -42.22
CA LYS A 2 -22.40 7.39 -42.78
C LYS A 2 -21.36 7.95 -41.81
N VAL A 3 -20.31 8.55 -42.32
CA VAL A 3 -19.29 9.22 -41.50
C VAL A 3 -19.03 10.59 -42.09
N PHE A 4 -18.69 11.55 -41.24
CA PHE A 4 -18.34 12.90 -41.64
C PHE A 4 -16.86 13.11 -41.38
N LEU A 5 -16.04 13.17 -42.44
CA LEU A 5 -14.61 13.44 -42.32
C LEU A 5 -14.43 14.96 -42.36
N ARG A 6 -13.85 15.54 -41.31
CA ARG A 6 -13.66 16.98 -41.15
C ARG A 6 -12.18 17.30 -41.07
N TYR A 7 -11.70 18.16 -41.95
CA TYR A 7 -10.37 18.75 -41.85
C TYR A 7 -10.53 20.23 -41.56
N GLU A 8 -9.88 20.68 -40.49
CA GLU A 8 -9.85 22.07 -40.04
C GLU A 8 -8.38 22.49 -39.98
N ASP A 9 -7.97 23.38 -40.87
CA ASP A 9 -6.64 24.01 -40.88
C ASP A 9 -6.64 25.15 -39.85
N ASN A 10 -5.63 25.20 -38.98
CA ASN A 10 -5.56 26.17 -37.89
C ASN A 10 -5.28 27.61 -38.36
N GLU A 11 -4.71 27.76 -39.57
CA GLU A 11 -4.26 29.05 -40.10
C GLU A 11 -5.20 29.60 -41.16
N ASP A 12 -5.92 28.73 -41.87
CA ASP A 12 -6.76 29.12 -43.01
C ASP A 12 -8.11 28.39 -43.05
N GLU A 13 -9.16 29.11 -42.64
CA GLU A 13 -10.55 28.60 -42.69
C GLU A 13 -11.01 28.25 -44.11
N SER A 14 -10.41 28.84 -45.16
CA SER A 14 -10.78 28.53 -46.56
C SER A 14 -10.33 27.13 -46.99
N LYS A 15 -9.42 26.51 -46.23
CA LYS A 15 -8.92 25.15 -46.45
C LYS A 15 -9.72 24.09 -45.70
N HIS A 16 -10.70 24.50 -44.90
CA HIS A 16 -11.56 23.56 -44.17
C HIS A 16 -12.39 22.74 -45.15
N LYS A 17 -12.43 21.43 -44.94
CA LYS A 17 -13.19 20.53 -45.81
C LYS A 17 -13.93 19.50 -45.00
N THR A 18 -15.23 19.41 -45.25
CA THR A 18 -16.08 18.36 -44.69
C THR A 18 -16.55 17.43 -45.80
N LEU A 19 -16.17 16.16 -45.73
CA LEU A 19 -16.58 15.12 -46.66
C LEU A 19 -17.54 14.15 -45.98
N LYS A 20 -18.76 14.08 -46.51
CA LYS A 20 -19.77 13.12 -46.06
C LYS A 20 -19.68 11.84 -46.89
N ILE A 21 -19.26 10.75 -46.27
CA ILE A 21 -19.13 9.45 -46.95
C ILE A 21 -20.24 8.51 -46.48
N THR A 22 -20.93 7.87 -47.41
CA THR A 22 -21.80 6.72 -47.12
C THR A 22 -21.01 5.45 -47.39
N LEU A 23 -20.67 4.70 -46.33
CA LEU A 23 -19.72 3.59 -46.43
C LEU A 23 -20.33 2.34 -47.10
N PRO A 24 -19.71 1.82 -48.17
CA PRO A 24 -20.06 0.53 -48.76
C PRO A 24 -19.89 -0.61 -47.74
N LYS A 25 -20.61 -1.73 -47.94
CA LYS A 25 -20.52 -2.90 -47.04
C LYS A 25 -19.08 -3.45 -46.92
N SER A 26 -18.31 -3.43 -48.01
CA SER A 26 -16.93 -3.93 -48.06
C SER A 26 -15.93 -3.09 -47.28
N TRP A 27 -16.28 -1.84 -46.95
CA TRP A 27 -15.38 -0.92 -46.23
C TRP A 27 -15.58 -0.96 -44.72
N LYS A 28 -16.80 -1.30 -44.25
CA LYS A 28 -17.12 -1.31 -42.82
C LYS A 28 -16.20 -2.20 -41.99
N ASN A 29 -15.77 -3.32 -42.57
CA ASN A 29 -14.87 -4.29 -41.92
C ASN A 29 -13.41 -4.10 -42.35
N GLY A 30 -13.10 -3.03 -43.07
CA GLY A 30 -11.74 -2.69 -43.50
C GLY A 30 -11.04 -1.73 -42.52
N PRO A 31 -9.75 -1.47 -42.75
CA PRO A 31 -8.97 -0.56 -41.91
C PRO A 31 -9.43 0.89 -42.10
N SER A 32 -9.32 1.68 -41.04
CA SER A 32 -9.68 3.09 -41.01
C SER A 32 -8.82 3.95 -41.97
N SER A 33 -7.60 3.50 -42.28
CA SER A 33 -6.70 4.14 -43.26
C SER A 33 -7.36 4.40 -44.62
N ARG A 34 -8.28 3.53 -45.05
CA ARG A 34 -9.05 3.74 -46.30
C ARG A 34 -9.88 5.02 -46.30
N LEU A 35 -10.38 5.44 -45.13
CA LEU A 35 -11.12 6.70 -45.00
C LEU A 35 -10.19 7.89 -45.19
N LEU A 36 -8.97 7.81 -44.63
CA LEU A 36 -7.96 8.84 -44.75
C LEU A 36 -7.49 8.98 -46.20
N ASP A 37 -7.15 7.88 -46.87
CA ASP A 37 -6.73 7.90 -48.26
C ASP A 37 -7.83 8.49 -49.18
N GLN A 38 -9.07 8.06 -48.97
CA GLN A 38 -10.22 8.58 -49.73
C GLN A 38 -10.45 10.08 -49.50
N PHE A 39 -10.19 10.56 -48.27
CA PHE A 39 -10.26 11.98 -47.95
C PHE A 39 -9.16 12.76 -48.65
N VAL A 40 -7.90 12.32 -48.54
CA VAL A 40 -6.74 12.98 -49.14
C VAL A 40 -6.89 13.05 -50.66
N GLU A 41 -7.33 11.98 -51.31
CA GLU A 41 -7.60 11.97 -52.75
C GLU A 41 -8.68 12.99 -53.13
N SER A 42 -9.79 13.03 -52.36
CA SER A 42 -10.87 14.00 -52.58
C SER A 42 -10.46 15.44 -52.26
N TYR A 43 -9.57 15.65 -51.29
CA TYR A 43 -9.04 16.95 -50.93
C TYR A 43 -8.12 17.49 -52.03
N ASN A 44 -7.13 16.68 -52.43
CA ASN A 44 -6.13 17.03 -53.44
C ASN A 44 -6.71 17.18 -54.85
N GLY A 45 -7.78 16.45 -55.17
CA GLY A 45 -8.52 16.64 -56.42
C GLY A 45 -9.40 17.90 -56.45
N GLY A 46 -9.59 18.57 -55.31
CA GLY A 46 -10.35 19.82 -55.19
C GLY A 46 -9.51 21.07 -55.39
N ASN A 47 -10.15 22.23 -55.28
CA ASN A 47 -9.47 23.54 -55.37
C ASN A 47 -8.56 23.78 -54.16
N GLU A 48 -8.93 23.24 -53.00
CA GLU A 48 -8.21 23.45 -51.74
C GLU A 48 -6.80 22.83 -51.80
N GLY A 49 -6.71 21.58 -52.27
CA GLY A 49 -5.45 20.83 -52.36
C GLY A 49 -4.52 21.22 -53.50
N GLN A 50 -4.95 22.06 -54.45
CA GLN A 50 -4.03 22.66 -55.44
C GLN A 50 -3.09 23.68 -54.80
N SER A 51 -3.55 24.36 -53.75
CA SER A 51 -2.77 25.35 -53.01
C SER A 51 -1.95 24.72 -51.88
N ASN A 52 -2.46 23.65 -51.27
CA ASN A 52 -1.84 22.97 -50.15
C ASN A 52 -2.15 21.45 -50.20
N PRO A 53 -1.40 20.66 -50.97
CA PRO A 53 -1.67 19.22 -51.08
C PRO A 53 -1.41 18.52 -49.75
N LEU A 54 -2.32 17.63 -49.35
CA LEU A 54 -2.18 16.80 -48.16
C LEU A 54 -1.52 15.47 -48.53
N GLU A 55 -0.71 14.92 -47.63
CA GLU A 55 -0.11 13.60 -47.77
C GLU A 55 -0.64 12.67 -46.67
N SER A 56 -1.09 11.47 -47.03
CA SER A 56 -1.66 10.51 -46.06
C SER A 56 -0.66 10.11 -44.97
N ALA A 57 0.63 10.05 -45.29
CA ALA A 57 1.69 9.74 -44.32
C ALA A 57 1.82 10.78 -43.20
N GLY A 58 1.44 12.04 -43.46
CA GLY A 58 1.51 13.15 -42.51
C GLY A 58 0.20 13.44 -41.79
N MET A 59 -0.81 12.58 -41.93
CA MET A 59 -2.15 12.79 -41.39
C MET A 59 -2.62 11.58 -40.59
N HIS A 60 -3.52 11.82 -39.63
CA HIS A 60 -4.21 10.78 -38.89
C HIS A 60 -5.68 11.14 -38.68
N LEU A 61 -6.47 10.14 -38.32
CA LEU A 61 -7.88 10.32 -37.99
C LEU A 61 -8.03 10.42 -36.48
N ALA A 62 -8.95 11.25 -36.00
CA ALA A 62 -9.28 11.39 -34.59
C ALA A 62 -10.79 11.54 -34.39
N LEU A 63 -11.29 11.15 -33.23
CA LEU A 63 -12.69 11.31 -32.82
C LEU A 63 -12.77 12.26 -31.64
N ARG A 64 -13.79 13.12 -31.64
CA ARG A 64 -14.09 13.98 -30.50
C ARG A 64 -14.82 13.17 -29.43
N ARG A 65 -14.15 12.91 -28.30
CA ARG A 65 -14.78 12.27 -27.13
C ARG A 65 -14.98 13.26 -26.00
N SER A 66 -16.11 13.11 -25.31
CA SER A 66 -16.43 13.86 -24.10
C SER A 66 -16.27 12.92 -22.91
N SER A 67 -15.25 13.15 -22.08
CA SER A 67 -15.13 12.43 -20.81
C SER A 67 -15.89 13.19 -19.73
N ALA A 68 -17.01 12.64 -19.26
CA ALA A 68 -17.61 13.10 -18.02
C ALA A 68 -16.81 12.50 -16.85
N THR A 69 -15.95 13.29 -16.21
CA THR A 69 -15.35 12.91 -14.94
C THR A 69 -16.45 12.87 -13.87
N ALA A 70 -16.49 11.76 -13.14
CA ALA A 70 -17.46 11.41 -12.09
C ALA A 70 -18.29 12.57 -11.48
N ALA A 71 -19.60 12.53 -11.76
CA ALA A 71 -20.76 13.01 -10.99
C ALA A 71 -20.80 14.39 -10.28
N ASN A 72 -19.75 15.23 -10.26
CA ASN A 72 -19.80 16.51 -9.53
C ASN A 72 -18.87 17.62 -10.07
N ASP A 73 -18.32 17.50 -11.29
CA ASP A 73 -17.50 18.55 -11.90
C ASP A 73 -18.17 19.01 -13.21
N ASP A 74 -18.66 20.25 -13.25
CA ASP A 74 -19.46 20.83 -14.35
C ASP A 74 -18.60 21.21 -15.59
N THR A 75 -17.32 20.82 -15.60
CA THR A 75 -16.35 21.08 -16.67
C THR A 75 -16.15 19.86 -17.56
N ALA A 76 -17.13 19.60 -18.43
CA ALA A 76 -17.00 18.60 -19.49
C ALA A 76 -15.81 18.96 -20.41
N THR A 77 -14.68 18.27 -20.22
CA THR A 77 -13.50 18.44 -21.06
C THR A 77 -13.68 17.60 -22.33
N THR A 78 -13.68 18.27 -23.48
CA THR A 78 -13.70 17.59 -24.77
C THR A 78 -12.27 17.38 -25.25
N SER A 79 -11.88 16.15 -25.56
CA SER A 79 -10.58 15.82 -26.16
C SER A 79 -10.74 15.07 -27.49
N LEU A 80 -9.76 15.25 -28.38
CA LEU A 80 -9.62 14.43 -29.58
C LEU A 80 -8.83 13.16 -29.23
N GLU A 81 -9.36 12.00 -29.59
CA GLU A 81 -8.71 10.70 -29.44
C GLU A 81 -8.40 10.11 -30.81
N ASP A 82 -7.15 9.73 -31.03
CA ASP A 82 -6.69 9.13 -32.29
C ASP A 82 -7.42 7.84 -32.63
N VAL A 83 -7.75 7.70 -33.91
CA VAL A 83 -8.27 6.47 -34.51
C VAL A 83 -7.09 5.70 -35.11
N PRO A 84 -6.86 4.44 -34.70
CA PRO A 84 -5.79 3.61 -35.24
C PRO A 84 -5.96 3.36 -36.74
N SER A 85 -4.87 3.43 -37.52
CA SER A 85 -4.88 3.29 -38.98
C SER A 85 -5.33 1.90 -39.47
N ASP A 86 -5.02 0.86 -38.71
CA ASP A 86 -5.40 -0.54 -38.90
C ASP A 86 -6.70 -0.92 -38.15
N GLY A 87 -7.31 0.04 -37.44
CA GLY A 87 -8.56 -0.15 -36.72
C GLY A 87 -9.74 -0.47 -37.64
N ILE A 88 -10.61 -1.39 -37.24
CA ILE A 88 -11.79 -1.77 -38.00
C ILE A 88 -12.84 -0.66 -37.88
N ILE A 89 -13.23 -0.08 -39.02
CA ILE A 89 -14.09 1.12 -39.07
C ILE A 89 -15.38 0.97 -38.24
N ILE A 90 -16.08 -0.18 -38.35
CA ILE A 90 -17.34 -0.39 -37.63
C ILE A 90 -17.17 -0.56 -36.10
N GLU A 91 -15.97 -0.90 -35.65
CA GLU A 91 -15.66 -1.07 -34.22
C GLU A 91 -15.13 0.24 -33.61
N THR A 92 -14.38 1.03 -34.38
CA THR A 92 -13.73 2.25 -33.90
C THR A 92 -14.56 3.51 -34.08
N ILE A 93 -15.40 3.56 -35.11
CA ILE A 93 -16.20 4.74 -35.49
C ILE A 93 -17.69 4.34 -35.47
N ALA A 94 -18.57 5.19 -34.94
CA ALA A 94 -20.01 4.94 -34.92
C ALA A 94 -20.73 5.52 -36.16
N ASP A 95 -21.99 5.11 -36.36
CA ASP A 95 -22.81 5.65 -37.46
C ASP A 95 -23.12 7.12 -37.22
N ARG A 96 -22.82 7.95 -38.23
CA ARG A 96 -22.92 9.41 -38.24
C ARG A 96 -21.90 10.14 -37.36
N ASP A 97 -20.80 9.50 -37.00
CA ASP A 97 -19.72 10.17 -36.28
C ASP A 97 -19.00 11.23 -37.12
N ASP A 98 -18.54 12.26 -36.42
CA ASP A 98 -17.61 13.27 -36.89
C ASP A 98 -16.18 12.81 -36.63
N VAL A 99 -15.48 12.42 -37.69
CA VAL A 99 -14.08 12.03 -37.68
C VAL A 99 -13.25 13.20 -38.16
N PHE A 100 -12.30 13.63 -37.35
CA PHE A 100 -11.39 14.73 -37.66
C PHE A 100 -10.13 14.20 -38.33
N VAL A 101 -9.67 14.89 -39.36
CA VAL A 101 -8.39 14.65 -40.02
C VAL A 101 -7.40 15.64 -39.43
N CYS A 102 -6.37 15.13 -38.77
CA CYS A 102 -5.41 15.93 -38.01
C CYS A 102 -4.00 15.75 -38.57
N HIS A 103 -3.16 16.78 -38.41
CA HIS A 103 -1.75 16.71 -38.77
C HIS A 103 -0.96 15.82 -37.82
N GLY A 104 -0.06 15.02 -38.36
CA GLY A 104 0.76 14.05 -37.64
C GLY A 104 0.57 12.63 -38.20
N PRO A 105 1.60 11.77 -38.09
CA PRO A 105 1.55 10.44 -38.67
C PRO A 105 0.43 9.58 -38.07
N SER A 106 -0.26 8.81 -38.91
CA SER A 106 -1.20 7.79 -38.44
C SER A 106 -0.47 6.71 -37.64
N ARG A 107 -1.15 6.17 -36.63
CA ARG A 107 -0.57 5.18 -35.71
C ARG A 107 -1.39 3.91 -35.71
N THR A 108 -0.75 2.76 -35.55
CA THR A 108 -1.45 1.48 -35.46
C THR A 108 -2.03 1.24 -34.05
N VAL A 109 -2.91 0.26 -33.92
CA VAL A 109 -3.44 -0.19 -32.62
C VAL A 109 -2.29 -0.59 -31.70
N GLU A 110 -1.29 -1.28 -32.23
CA GLU A 110 -0.12 -1.73 -31.48
C GLU A 110 0.70 -0.54 -30.96
N GLU A 111 0.96 0.47 -31.80
CA GLU A 111 1.71 1.67 -31.42
C GLU A 111 0.99 2.51 -30.35
N ILE A 112 -0.33 2.71 -30.51
CA ILE A 112 -1.14 3.45 -29.53
C ILE A 112 -1.15 2.72 -28.18
N ASN A 113 -1.29 1.39 -28.20
CA ASN A 113 -1.26 0.58 -26.99
C ASN A 113 0.14 0.57 -26.35
N ALA A 114 1.20 0.50 -27.15
CA ALA A 114 2.58 0.56 -26.67
C ALA A 114 2.89 1.91 -26.01
N GLU A 115 2.47 3.04 -26.59
CA GLU A 115 2.64 4.35 -25.98
C GLU A 115 1.84 4.48 -24.67
N ARG A 116 0.59 4.00 -24.66
CA ARG A 116 -0.24 3.97 -23.45
C ARG A 116 0.46 3.17 -22.35
N GLN A 117 0.98 1.99 -22.68
CA GLN A 117 1.70 1.14 -21.75
C GLN A 117 2.99 1.81 -21.26
N ALA A 118 3.76 2.44 -22.16
CA ALA A 118 4.97 3.18 -21.81
C ALA A 118 4.69 4.35 -20.86
N LYS A 119 3.59 5.10 -21.07
CA LYS A 119 3.14 6.16 -20.13
C LYS A 119 2.81 5.59 -18.76
N LEU A 120 2.07 4.48 -18.71
CA LEU A 120 1.74 3.81 -17.45
C LEU A 120 2.99 3.29 -16.73
N ASP A 121 3.96 2.75 -17.46
CA ASP A 121 5.19 2.22 -16.86
C ASP A 121 6.14 3.33 -16.42
N GLN A 122 6.18 4.45 -17.15
CA GLN A 122 6.88 5.67 -16.72
C GLN A 122 6.25 6.24 -15.44
N GLU A 123 4.92 6.30 -15.35
CA GLU A 123 4.22 6.75 -14.15
C GLU A 123 4.47 5.81 -12.95
N LYS A 124 4.45 4.50 -13.16
CA LYS A 124 4.79 3.51 -12.13
C LYS A 124 6.23 3.65 -11.66
N GLU A 125 7.18 3.82 -12.58
CA GLU A 125 8.59 3.97 -12.23
C GLU A 125 8.82 5.30 -11.50
N ALA A 126 8.16 6.38 -11.94
CA ALA A 126 8.15 7.64 -11.20
C ALA A 126 7.61 7.42 -9.78
N GLN A 127 6.46 6.74 -9.63
CA GLN A 127 5.82 6.44 -8.34
C GLN A 127 6.69 5.57 -7.41
N LYS A 128 7.42 4.61 -7.99
CA LYS A 128 8.36 3.73 -7.28
C LYS A 128 9.58 4.51 -6.78
N ASN A 129 9.98 5.56 -7.49
CA ASN A 129 11.07 6.45 -7.08
C ASN A 129 10.67 7.46 -6.00
N LEU A 130 9.40 7.51 -5.56
CA LEU A 130 9.01 8.25 -4.37
C LEU A 130 9.08 7.39 -3.10
N SER A 131 9.63 7.96 -2.05
CA SER A 131 9.51 7.51 -0.67
C SER A 131 8.32 8.20 0.02
N LYS A 132 7.70 7.49 0.97
CA LYS A 132 6.63 8.05 1.81
C LYS A 132 7.24 8.57 3.12
N CYS A 133 6.79 9.73 3.58
CA CYS A 133 7.16 10.24 4.90
C CYS A 133 6.73 9.26 6.00
N VAL A 134 7.63 8.99 6.96
CA VAL A 134 7.36 8.08 8.09
C VAL A 134 6.68 8.76 9.27
N HIS A 135 6.64 10.11 9.31
CA HIS A 135 5.98 10.85 10.37
C HIS A 135 4.45 10.67 10.34
N PHE A 136 3.84 10.57 11.52
CA PHE A 136 2.40 10.36 11.65
C PHE A 136 1.59 11.54 11.11
N GLY A 137 0.57 11.24 10.30
CA GLY A 137 -0.35 12.23 9.74
C GLY A 137 0.14 13.01 8.51
N CYS A 138 1.43 12.93 8.14
CA CYS A 138 1.94 13.69 7.00
C CYS A 138 1.47 13.14 5.63
N ASN A 139 1.59 11.83 5.41
CA ASN A 139 1.21 11.14 4.17
C ASN A 139 1.84 11.64 2.85
N GLN A 140 2.75 12.62 2.89
CA GLN A 140 3.44 13.12 1.70
C GLN A 140 4.40 12.07 1.12
N ARG A 141 4.56 12.13 -0.19
CA ARG A 141 5.55 11.37 -0.96
C ARG A 141 6.56 12.34 -1.56
N PHE A 142 7.83 11.97 -1.57
CA PHE A 142 8.93 12.77 -2.10
C PHE A 142 9.96 11.87 -2.79
N PRO A 143 10.81 12.39 -3.69
CA PRO A 143 11.84 11.58 -4.35
C PRO A 143 12.82 10.97 -3.35
N ARG A 144 13.22 9.72 -3.56
CA ARG A 144 14.24 9.07 -2.74
C ARG A 144 15.55 9.86 -2.82
N GLY A 145 16.13 10.19 -1.65
CA GLY A 145 17.32 11.04 -1.56
C GLY A 145 17.05 12.55 -1.60
N GLY A 146 15.78 12.97 -1.59
CA GLY A 146 15.38 14.37 -1.51
C GLY A 146 15.14 15.03 -2.89
N PRO A 147 14.68 16.29 -2.92
CA PRO A 147 14.53 17.21 -1.80
C PRO A 147 13.39 16.81 -0.84
N TYR A 148 13.62 17.01 0.45
CA TYR A 148 12.65 16.70 1.51
C TYR A 148 11.72 17.92 1.74
N PRO A 149 10.41 17.79 1.51
CA PRO A 149 9.46 18.88 1.72
C PRO A 149 9.24 19.19 3.21
N ASP A 150 8.65 20.35 3.49
CA ASP A 150 8.21 20.71 4.84
C ASP A 150 7.09 19.78 5.30
N CYS A 151 7.26 19.23 6.49
CA CYS A 151 6.39 18.23 7.09
C CYS A 151 5.63 18.84 8.27
N LYS A 152 4.31 18.67 8.28
CA LYS A 152 3.46 18.91 9.44
C LYS A 152 2.95 17.56 9.92
N TYR A 153 3.24 17.20 11.15
CA TYR A 153 3.01 15.84 11.64
C TYR A 153 2.67 15.76 13.14
N HIS A 154 2.33 14.55 13.56
CA HIS A 154 2.14 14.18 14.96
C HIS A 154 3.34 13.36 15.45
N THR A 155 3.82 13.66 16.65
CA THR A 155 4.95 12.94 17.26
C THR A 155 4.52 11.60 17.86
N GLY A 156 3.23 11.46 18.17
CA GLY A 156 2.67 10.27 18.81
C GLY A 156 1.78 9.44 17.89
N PRO A 157 1.63 8.13 18.17
CA PRO A 157 0.76 7.23 17.41
C PRO A 157 -0.73 7.58 17.53
N PRO A 158 -1.58 7.04 16.64
CA PRO A 158 -3.03 7.18 16.75
C PRO A 158 -3.58 6.37 17.94
N VAL A 159 -4.64 6.88 18.57
CA VAL A 159 -5.35 6.25 19.69
C VAL A 159 -6.83 6.18 19.33
N PHE A 160 -7.40 4.97 19.45
CA PHE A 160 -8.81 4.69 19.22
C PHE A 160 -9.43 4.12 20.49
N HIS A 161 -10.27 4.91 21.16
CA HIS A 161 -10.92 4.52 22.43
C HIS A 161 -12.35 5.06 22.47
N GLU A 162 -13.32 4.21 22.83
CA GLU A 162 -14.74 4.61 22.98
C GLU A 162 -15.27 5.44 21.81
N THR A 163 -15.04 4.98 20.57
CA THR A 163 -15.39 5.64 19.29
C THR A 163 -14.61 6.92 18.96
N ALA A 164 -13.95 7.53 19.93
CA ALA A 164 -13.06 8.67 19.72
C ALA A 164 -11.72 8.23 19.11
N LYS A 165 -11.25 9.04 18.16
CA LYS A 165 -10.02 8.86 17.40
C LYS A 165 -9.18 10.11 17.56
N PHE A 166 -7.94 9.96 18.02
CA PHE A 166 -7.04 11.09 18.27
C PHE A 166 -5.58 10.66 18.17
N TRP A 167 -4.66 11.60 18.19
CA TRP A 167 -3.22 11.32 18.27
C TRP A 167 -2.77 11.40 19.71
N SER A 168 -1.91 10.50 20.18
CA SER A 168 -1.49 10.46 21.60
C SER A 168 -0.80 11.75 22.05
N CYS A 169 -0.13 12.46 21.15
CA CYS A 169 0.45 13.79 21.39
C CYS A 169 -0.60 14.92 21.51
N CYS A 170 -1.86 14.67 21.13
CA CYS A 170 -2.96 15.64 21.07
C CYS A 170 -4.27 15.08 21.64
N PRO A 171 -4.33 14.65 22.91
CA PRO A 171 -5.49 13.95 23.47
C PRO A 171 -6.78 14.79 23.49
N ASN A 172 -6.65 16.12 23.47
CA ASN A 172 -7.78 17.05 23.45
C ASN A 172 -8.41 17.22 22.05
N LYS A 173 -7.72 16.81 20.98
CA LYS A 173 -8.21 16.91 19.60
C LYS A 173 -8.75 15.55 19.17
N LYS A 174 -10.05 15.34 19.37
CA LYS A 174 -10.74 14.08 19.08
C LYS A 174 -11.65 14.23 17.86
N ALA A 175 -11.67 13.21 17.02
CA ALA A 175 -12.65 12.99 15.97
C ALA A 175 -13.46 11.73 16.27
N TYR A 176 -14.66 11.63 15.71
CA TYR A 176 -15.55 10.47 15.92
C TYR A 176 -15.75 9.66 14.63
N ASP A 177 -15.33 10.21 13.50
CA ASP A 177 -15.31 9.62 12.16
C ASP A 177 -13.87 9.52 11.63
N TRP A 178 -13.67 8.73 10.57
CA TRP A 178 -12.35 8.51 9.99
C TRP A 178 -11.82 9.76 9.28
N ASP A 179 -12.66 10.42 8.48
CA ASP A 179 -12.27 11.60 7.70
C ASP A 179 -11.93 12.78 8.62
N GLY A 180 -12.71 12.99 9.69
CA GLY A 180 -12.39 13.96 10.74
C GLY A 180 -11.07 13.67 11.45
N PHE A 181 -10.72 12.39 11.66
CA PHE A 181 -9.42 12.01 12.23
C PHE A 181 -8.25 12.32 11.29
N GLN A 182 -8.38 12.00 10.00
CA GLN A 182 -7.33 12.27 9.00
C GLN A 182 -7.06 13.76 8.80
N THR A 183 -8.05 14.61 9.05
CA THR A 183 -7.96 16.07 8.89
C THR A 183 -7.57 16.79 10.18
N LEU A 184 -7.35 16.09 11.29
CA LEU A 184 -6.89 16.71 12.53
C LEU A 184 -5.58 17.47 12.31
N PRO A 185 -5.47 18.71 12.81
CA PRO A 185 -4.28 19.53 12.59
C PRO A 185 -3.09 18.99 13.37
N ALA A 186 -2.01 18.74 12.62
CA ALA A 186 -0.68 18.43 13.12
C ALA A 186 -0.24 19.37 14.25
N CYS A 187 0.54 18.83 15.21
CA CYS A 187 1.07 19.60 16.34
C CYS A 187 2.56 19.94 16.21
N GLN A 188 3.28 19.30 15.28
CA GLN A 188 4.71 19.49 15.07
C GLN A 188 5.00 19.86 13.61
N GLN A 189 6.09 20.60 13.40
CA GLN A 189 6.63 20.92 12.08
C GLN A 189 8.09 20.47 12.00
N GLY A 190 8.53 20.10 10.79
CA GLY A 190 9.90 19.64 10.52
C GLY A 190 10.10 19.37 9.03
N LYS A 191 11.10 18.54 8.68
CA LYS A 191 11.27 18.04 7.31
C LYS A 191 10.72 16.62 7.20
N CYS A 192 10.24 16.26 6.02
CA CYS A 192 9.88 14.87 5.75
C CYS A 192 11.13 13.99 5.84
N THR A 193 10.95 12.75 6.29
CA THR A 193 12.00 11.73 6.35
C THR A 193 11.43 10.39 5.94
N ASP A 194 12.24 9.58 5.27
CA ASP A 194 11.96 8.20 4.87
C ASP A 194 12.68 7.17 5.77
N VAL A 195 13.53 7.66 6.68
CA VAL A 195 14.24 6.86 7.67
C VAL A 195 13.40 6.77 8.93
N LYS A 196 13.16 5.55 9.43
CA LYS A 196 12.52 5.32 10.73
C LYS A 196 13.57 5.38 11.84
N ASP A 197 13.23 5.99 12.97
CA ASP A 197 14.10 6.02 14.14
C ASP A 197 14.15 4.63 14.81
N GLU A 198 15.29 3.94 14.69
CA GLU A 198 15.53 2.58 15.22
C GLU A 198 15.55 2.53 16.76
N GLU A 199 15.78 3.66 17.44
CA GLU A 199 15.81 3.72 18.91
C GLU A 199 14.44 3.42 19.54
N ASN A 200 13.35 3.62 18.80
CA ASN A 200 11.99 3.41 19.27
C ASN A 200 11.42 2.09 18.72
N ASN A 201 12.12 0.99 19.01
CA ASN A 201 11.83 -0.41 18.62
C ASN A 201 10.51 -0.97 19.20
N GLN A 202 9.52 -0.11 19.44
CA GLN A 202 8.16 -0.51 19.74
C GLN A 202 7.54 -1.07 18.46
N LYS A 203 7.10 -2.33 18.52
CA LYS A 203 6.39 -2.97 17.41
C LYS A 203 5.21 -2.09 16.99
N GLN A 204 5.31 -1.53 15.78
CA GLN A 204 4.24 -0.75 15.18
C GLN A 204 3.12 -1.72 14.74
N PHE A 205 2.12 -1.94 15.59
CA PHE A 205 0.94 -2.74 15.23
C PHE A 205 -0.06 -1.86 14.47
N LEU A 206 -0.39 -2.23 13.23
CA LEU A 206 -1.38 -1.54 12.37
C LEU A 206 -1.22 0.00 12.31
N GLY A 207 0.02 0.51 12.27
CA GLY A 207 0.28 1.94 12.15
C GLY A 207 0.26 2.74 13.45
N GLY A 208 0.35 2.08 14.62
CA GLY A 208 0.61 2.72 15.92
C GLY A 208 1.53 1.86 16.80
N CYS A 209 2.13 2.46 17.83
CA CYS A 209 2.87 1.68 18.84
C CYS A 209 1.89 0.92 19.74
N ASP A 210 2.14 -0.37 19.97
CA ASP A 210 1.36 -1.17 20.92
C ASP A 210 1.70 -0.76 22.37
N LEU A 211 0.94 0.19 22.92
CA LEU A 211 1.12 0.67 24.29
C LEU A 211 0.58 -0.34 25.34
N ARG A 212 0.00 -1.48 24.94
CA ARG A 212 -0.56 -2.45 25.91
C ARG A 212 0.49 -3.05 26.83
N GLU A 213 1.75 -3.16 26.39
CA GLU A 213 2.85 -3.62 27.25
C GLU A 213 3.25 -2.59 28.31
N GLU A 214 3.03 -1.29 28.05
CA GLU A 214 3.29 -0.21 29.02
C GLU A 214 2.13 -0.02 30.01
N MET A 215 0.94 -0.52 29.67
CA MET A 215 -0.18 -0.55 30.60
C MET A 215 0.09 -1.62 31.66
N ASN A 216 0.09 -1.21 32.94
CA ASN A 216 0.18 -2.09 34.14
C ASN A 216 -1.05 -3.02 34.30
N GLY A 217 -1.53 -3.62 33.22
CA GLY A 217 -2.61 -4.59 33.20
C GLY A 217 -2.10 -6.02 33.40
N PRO A 218 -2.98 -6.96 33.76
CA PRO A 218 -2.64 -8.38 33.81
C PRO A 218 -2.15 -8.84 32.42
N LYS A 219 -0.92 -9.37 32.34
CA LYS A 219 -0.37 -9.92 31.10
C LYS A 219 -1.19 -11.15 30.72
N LEU A 220 -1.91 -11.07 29.61
CA LEU A 220 -2.72 -12.18 29.08
C LEU A 220 -1.80 -13.35 28.71
N LYS A 221 -2.19 -14.57 29.09
CA LYS A 221 -1.50 -15.82 28.73
C LYS A 221 -1.56 -16.00 27.21
N SER A 222 -0.49 -16.49 26.59
CA SER A 222 -0.53 -16.84 25.17
C SER A 222 -1.36 -18.10 24.95
N ILE A 223 -1.84 -18.31 23.71
CA ILE A 223 -2.57 -19.53 23.34
C ILE A 223 -1.70 -20.78 23.56
N ASP A 224 -0.40 -20.66 23.32
CA ASP A 224 0.57 -21.75 23.50
C ASP A 224 0.75 -22.08 24.98
N ASP A 225 0.80 -21.07 25.86
CA ASP A 225 0.87 -21.29 27.30
C ASP A 225 -0.41 -21.98 27.82
N PHE A 226 -1.58 -21.64 27.27
CA PHE A 226 -2.85 -22.30 27.62
C PHE A 226 -2.86 -23.77 27.18
N ASN A 227 -2.49 -24.05 25.92
CA ASN A 227 -2.45 -25.42 25.39
C ASN A 227 -1.43 -26.29 26.13
N ALA A 228 -0.27 -25.74 26.48
CA ALA A 228 0.75 -26.45 27.25
C ALA A 228 0.30 -26.74 28.69
N SER A 229 -0.38 -25.79 29.35
CA SER A 229 -0.94 -26.02 30.70
C SER A 229 -2.03 -27.10 30.69
N ALA A 230 -2.87 -27.14 29.66
CA ALA A 230 -3.91 -28.16 29.50
C ALA A 230 -3.31 -29.55 29.23
N ALA A 231 -2.25 -29.63 28.41
CA ALA A 231 -1.51 -30.86 28.15
C ALA A 231 -0.78 -31.41 29.40
N ALA A 232 -0.37 -30.52 30.31
CA ALA A 232 0.33 -30.86 31.56
C ALA A 232 -0.62 -31.03 32.77
N GLY A 233 -1.85 -31.50 32.55
CA GLY A 233 -2.81 -31.81 33.62
C GLY A 233 -3.37 -30.57 34.34
N GLY A 234 -3.30 -29.39 33.73
CA GLY A 234 -3.82 -28.14 34.29
C GLY A 234 -2.85 -27.40 35.22
N SER A 235 -1.60 -27.84 35.34
CA SER A 235 -0.57 -27.09 36.08
C SER A 235 -0.15 -25.83 35.31
N GLU A 236 -0.15 -24.69 36.00
CA GLU A 236 0.31 -23.43 35.41
C GLU A 236 1.86 -23.34 35.40
N GLY A 237 2.52 -24.11 36.26
CA GLY A 237 3.97 -24.17 36.41
C GLY A 237 4.70 -25.01 35.37
N ALA A 238 4.08 -26.04 34.80
CA ALA A 238 4.71 -26.91 33.80
C ALA A 238 5.26 -26.18 32.55
N PRO A 239 4.52 -25.30 31.86
CA PRO A 239 5.07 -24.57 30.72
C PRO A 239 6.22 -23.64 31.10
N VAL A 240 6.21 -23.12 32.33
CA VAL A 240 7.30 -22.28 32.87
C VAL A 240 8.56 -23.11 33.09
N LEU A 241 8.43 -24.31 33.65
CA LEU A 241 9.54 -25.23 33.89
C LEU A 241 10.18 -25.70 32.57
N GLU A 242 9.39 -26.00 31.54
CA GLU A 242 9.92 -26.41 30.23
C GLU A 242 10.71 -25.27 29.56
N ARG A 243 10.18 -24.04 29.63
CA ARG A 243 10.90 -22.86 29.13
C ARG A 243 12.20 -22.64 29.92
N LEU A 244 12.16 -22.81 31.24
CA LEU A 244 13.34 -22.64 32.10
C LEU A 244 14.39 -23.72 31.86
N ARG A 245 13.98 -24.96 31.60
CA ARG A 245 14.84 -26.08 31.18
C ARG A 245 15.59 -25.74 29.90
N SER A 246 14.87 -25.28 28.87
CA SER A 246 15.46 -24.87 27.60
C SER A 246 16.50 -23.74 27.77
N VAL A 247 16.14 -22.68 28.51
CA VAL A 247 17.03 -21.52 28.74
C VAL A 247 18.28 -21.92 29.52
N LEU A 248 18.14 -22.72 30.58
CA LEU A 248 19.30 -23.19 31.35
C LEU A 248 20.18 -24.14 30.52
N GLY A 249 19.59 -24.95 29.66
CA GLY A 249 20.30 -25.77 28.66
C GLY A 249 21.18 -24.94 27.73
N GLU A 250 20.64 -23.85 27.18
CA GLU A 250 21.39 -22.92 26.33
C GLU A 250 22.54 -22.23 27.10
N LEU A 251 22.36 -22.00 28.40
CA LEU A 251 23.39 -21.45 29.30
C LEU A 251 24.41 -22.49 29.78
N GLY A 252 24.31 -23.74 29.32
CA GLY A 252 25.27 -24.81 29.60
C GLY A 252 24.95 -25.65 30.85
N VAL A 253 23.74 -25.55 31.41
CA VAL A 253 23.28 -26.48 32.45
C VAL A 253 22.73 -27.73 31.79
N GLU A 254 23.26 -28.90 32.14
CA GLU A 254 22.75 -30.16 31.62
C GLU A 254 21.28 -30.37 32.01
N ASN A 255 20.44 -30.75 31.05
CA ASN A 255 19.02 -30.97 31.29
C ASN A 255 18.78 -32.05 32.35
N GLU A 256 19.63 -33.08 32.42
CA GLU A 256 19.55 -34.13 33.43
C GLU A 256 19.77 -33.58 34.85
N LEU A 257 20.69 -32.62 35.00
CA LEU A 257 20.92 -31.94 36.27
C LEU A 257 19.70 -31.08 36.66
N PHE A 258 19.09 -30.40 35.69
CA PHE A 258 17.85 -29.65 35.93
C PHE A 258 16.72 -30.58 36.40
N ASP A 259 16.54 -31.72 35.71
CA ASP A 259 15.49 -32.69 36.01
C ASP A 259 15.68 -33.28 37.43
N GLN A 260 16.91 -33.62 37.83
CA GLN A 260 17.23 -34.10 39.19
C GLN A 260 16.93 -33.05 40.28
N VAL A 261 17.28 -31.78 40.02
CA VAL A 261 16.98 -30.68 40.97
C VAL A 261 15.47 -30.47 41.09
N LEU A 262 14.75 -30.52 39.97
CA LEU A 262 13.31 -30.36 39.95
C LEU A 262 12.61 -31.49 40.70
N GLU A 263 13.01 -32.74 40.52
CA GLU A 263 12.50 -33.90 41.27
C GLU A 263 12.77 -33.76 42.78
N GLY A 264 13.97 -33.31 43.16
CA GLY A 264 14.31 -33.01 44.54
C GLY A 264 13.37 -31.98 45.17
N VAL A 265 13.10 -30.87 44.47
CA VAL A 265 12.19 -29.82 44.93
C VAL A 265 10.74 -30.31 44.98
N LYS A 266 10.28 -31.11 44.01
CA LYS A 266 8.96 -31.72 44.05
C LYS A 266 8.80 -32.62 45.29
N LYS A 267 9.80 -33.44 45.62
CA LYS A 267 9.79 -34.31 46.80
C LYS A 267 9.78 -33.52 48.12
N GLU A 268 10.51 -32.39 48.18
CA GLU A 268 10.46 -31.45 49.31
C GLU A 268 9.04 -30.90 49.51
N GLU A 269 8.39 -30.43 48.44
CA GLU A 269 7.04 -29.85 48.52
C GLU A 269 5.95 -30.90 48.78
N MET A 270 6.09 -32.13 48.25
CA MET A 270 5.21 -33.25 48.59
C MET A 270 5.26 -33.55 50.09
N THR A 271 6.46 -33.60 50.66
CA THR A 271 6.66 -33.89 52.10
C THR A 271 6.14 -32.77 52.99
N LYS A 272 6.35 -31.52 52.57
CA LYS A 272 5.98 -30.31 53.33
C LYS A 272 4.47 -30.04 53.33
N ASN A 273 3.80 -30.31 52.21
CA ASN A 273 2.39 -29.98 52.02
C ASN A 273 1.46 -31.21 52.02
N GLY A 274 2.00 -32.43 52.15
CA GLY A 274 1.23 -33.67 52.18
C GLY A 274 0.51 -33.99 50.87
N LEU A 275 1.12 -33.63 49.74
CA LEU A 275 0.54 -33.76 48.40
C LEU A 275 0.99 -35.07 47.72
N GLN A 276 0.14 -35.62 46.85
CA GLN A 276 0.47 -36.80 46.04
C GLN A 276 1.26 -36.41 44.79
N GLU A 277 2.03 -37.35 44.24
CA GLU A 277 2.99 -37.16 43.13
C GLU A 277 2.35 -36.55 41.87
N ASP A 278 1.08 -36.87 41.59
CA ASP A 278 0.34 -36.43 40.40
C ASP A 278 -0.49 -35.14 40.60
N ASP A 279 -0.37 -34.47 41.76
CA ASP A 279 -1.14 -33.24 41.99
C ASP A 279 -0.48 -32.07 41.24
N ALA A 280 -1.24 -31.43 40.33
CA ALA A 280 -0.82 -30.22 39.62
C ALA A 280 -0.29 -29.12 40.56
N LYS A 281 -0.78 -29.10 41.82
CA LYS A 281 -0.30 -28.21 42.87
C LYS A 281 1.15 -28.45 43.28
N VAL A 282 1.65 -29.68 43.22
CA VAL A 282 3.06 -30.00 43.50
C VAL A 282 3.96 -29.35 42.45
N VAL A 283 3.56 -29.41 41.18
CA VAL A 283 4.31 -28.79 40.08
C VAL A 283 4.30 -27.27 40.21
N ASP A 284 3.15 -26.68 40.53
CA ASP A 284 3.02 -25.23 40.71
C ASP A 284 3.85 -24.73 41.91
N GLU A 285 3.83 -25.43 43.05
CA GLU A 285 4.59 -25.04 44.23
C GLU A 285 6.10 -25.28 44.05
N ALA A 286 6.49 -26.38 43.39
CA ALA A 286 7.88 -26.62 43.01
C ALA A 286 8.41 -25.52 42.08
N THR A 287 7.59 -25.07 41.12
CA THR A 287 7.94 -23.94 40.22
C THR A 287 8.20 -22.66 41.00
N LYS A 288 7.35 -22.33 41.99
CA LYS A 288 7.53 -21.15 42.85
C LYS A 288 8.80 -21.26 43.69
N THR A 289 9.01 -22.41 44.36
CA THR A 289 10.18 -22.63 45.22
C THR A 289 11.47 -22.57 44.43
N LEU A 290 11.52 -23.18 43.25
CA LEU A 290 12.67 -23.13 42.34
C LEU A 290 12.94 -21.68 41.87
N GLY A 291 11.89 -20.95 41.46
CA GLY A 291 11.99 -19.55 41.04
C GLY A 291 12.52 -18.63 42.15
N LEU A 292 12.10 -18.83 43.40
CA LEU A 292 12.61 -18.08 44.55
C LEU A 292 14.09 -18.37 44.84
N LYS A 293 14.50 -19.66 44.79
CA LYS A 293 15.90 -20.06 44.97
C LYS A 293 16.80 -19.44 43.88
N LEU A 294 16.40 -19.53 42.60
CA LEU A 294 17.10 -18.93 41.47
C LEU A 294 17.24 -17.41 41.60
N LYS A 295 16.13 -16.72 41.92
CA LYS A 295 16.13 -15.26 42.11
C LYS A 295 17.06 -14.83 43.23
N LYS A 296 17.14 -15.59 44.33
CA LYS A 296 18.05 -15.32 45.44
C LYS A 296 19.52 -15.46 45.01
N SER A 297 19.85 -16.52 44.28
CA SER A 297 21.21 -16.76 43.78
C SER A 297 21.66 -15.68 42.80
N LEU A 298 20.80 -15.31 41.82
CA LEU A 298 21.12 -14.24 40.86
C LEU A 298 21.33 -12.89 41.54
N LYS A 299 20.53 -12.56 42.57
CA LYS A 299 20.74 -11.36 43.38
C LYS A 299 22.08 -11.38 44.11
N ALA A 300 22.47 -12.52 44.68
CA ALA A 300 23.75 -12.66 45.36
C ALA A 300 24.93 -12.42 44.40
N ILE A 301 24.88 -13.01 43.20
CA ILE A 301 25.89 -12.82 42.15
C ILE A 301 25.96 -11.35 41.73
N ALA A 302 24.81 -10.70 41.49
CA ALA A 302 24.78 -9.28 41.13
C ALA A 302 25.40 -8.40 42.22
N VAL A 303 25.11 -8.69 43.50
CA VAL A 303 25.71 -7.96 44.64
C VAL A 303 27.22 -8.17 44.70
N GLU A 304 27.73 -9.38 44.43
CA GLU A 304 29.18 -9.62 44.40
C GLU A 304 29.86 -8.92 43.22
N GLN A 305 29.27 -8.94 42.02
CA GLN A 305 29.83 -8.25 40.86
C GLN A 305 29.92 -6.73 41.09
N LEU A 306 28.88 -6.14 41.69
CA LEU A 306 28.87 -4.73 42.07
C LEU A 306 29.84 -4.39 43.21
N ARG A 307 30.34 -5.38 43.94
CA ARG A 307 31.32 -5.20 45.02
C ARG A 307 32.76 -5.28 44.53
N ILE A 308 32.97 -5.88 43.35
CA ILE A 308 34.28 -6.07 42.71
C ILE A 308 34.57 -4.92 41.73
N SER A 309 33.54 -4.23 41.23
CA SER A 309 33.61 -2.96 40.48
C SER A 309 33.77 -1.74 41.38
#